data_AF-T0RNL0-F1
#
_entry.id   AF-T0RNL0-F1
#
_cell.length_a   1.000
_cell.length_b   1.000
_cell.length_c   1.000
_cell.angle_alpha   90.00
_cell.angle_beta   90.00
_cell.angle_gamma   90.00
#
_symmetry.space_group_name_H-M   'P 1'
#
loop_
_entity.id
_entity.type
_entity.pdbx_description
1 polymer ?
#
loop_
_entity_poly.entity_id
_entity_poly.type
_entity_poly.pdbx_seq_one_letter_code
_entity_poly.pdbx_strand_id
1 'polypeptide(L)'
;MMKLWNTAYDAGTLYNFNAGYIANYEPALADSYNDSTVGIYLLNSWPAEFKAEALAVTQYWAQEIFSPTGNYYEIIHGDILVNYEYYNYSAAASGVTYKYDFPTVILHELGHLVGLKHVSKSLAPSIMLSTLGTDEVKRQVYTIDKELINTIYEDTALTAEDPVLGKFSKSEDAPQKRGNVYRGVIELMPSGKCLHYLNGKLVEEH
;
A
#
# COMPACT_ATOMS: atom_id res chain seq x y z
N MET A 1 10.29 -5.48 8.07
CA MET A 1 9.73 -5.00 6.78
C MET A 1 9.61 -3.49 6.79
N MET A 2 8.82 -2.86 7.67
CA MET A 2 8.77 -1.39 7.83
C MET A 2 10.15 -0.69 7.94
N LYS A 3 11.12 -1.27 8.68
CA LYS A 3 12.50 -0.75 8.75
C LYS A 3 13.17 -0.64 7.37
N LEU A 4 12.85 -1.55 6.43
CA LEU A 4 13.40 -1.51 5.08
C LEU A 4 12.89 -0.28 4.33
N TRP A 5 11.60 0.05 4.46
CA TRP A 5 11.03 1.29 3.92
C TRP A 5 11.62 2.54 4.58
N ASN A 6 11.78 2.56 5.91
CA ASN A 6 12.46 3.67 6.58
C ASN A 6 13.93 3.85 6.14
N THR A 7 14.58 2.77 5.72
CA THR A 7 15.97 2.82 5.19
C THR A 7 16.00 3.19 3.70
N ALA A 8 14.87 3.09 3.01
CA ALA A 8 14.73 3.43 1.60
C ALA A 8 14.50 4.92 1.35
N TYR A 9 14.05 5.65 2.38
CA TYR A 9 13.79 7.08 2.35
C TYR A 9 14.83 7.82 3.19
N ASP A 10 15.68 8.61 2.53
CA ASP A 10 16.87 9.19 3.16
C ASP A 10 16.53 10.40 4.05
N ALA A 11 15.41 11.07 3.78
CA ALA A 11 15.05 12.35 4.41
C ALA A 11 14.16 12.22 5.65
N GLY A 12 13.88 11.01 6.14
CA GLY A 12 13.06 10.87 7.36
C GLY A 12 12.63 9.44 7.71
N THR A 13 11.56 9.37 8.51
CA THR A 13 10.94 8.12 8.96
C THR A 13 9.54 8.03 8.37
N LEU A 14 9.24 6.95 7.64
CA LEU A 14 7.92 6.69 7.08
C LEU A 14 7.01 6.01 8.11
N TYR A 15 7.57 5.08 8.87
CA TYR A 15 6.87 4.27 9.87
C TYR A 15 7.45 4.48 11.26
N ASN A 16 6.65 4.99 12.20
CA ASN A 16 7.04 5.12 13.60
C ASN A 16 6.60 3.89 14.41
N PHE A 17 7.49 3.35 15.25
CA PHE A 17 7.32 2.01 15.82
C PHE A 17 6.68 2.03 17.21
N ASN A 18 5.49 1.41 17.29
CA ASN A 18 5.12 0.58 18.43
C ASN A 18 4.11 -0.50 17.99
N ALA A 19 4.51 -1.34 17.03
CA ALA A 19 3.66 -2.41 16.52
C ALA A 19 3.62 -3.57 17.54
N GLY A 20 2.48 -3.71 18.22
CA GLY A 20 2.18 -4.87 19.06
C GLY A 20 1.45 -5.95 18.28
N TYR A 21 1.61 -7.21 18.70
CA TYR A 21 0.70 -8.27 18.27
C TYR A 21 -0.52 -8.24 19.18
N ILE A 22 -1.68 -8.03 18.58
CA ILE A 22 -2.98 -8.10 19.27
C ILE A 22 -3.79 -9.29 18.72
N ALA A 23 -4.85 -9.67 19.42
CA ALA A 23 -5.79 -10.66 18.90
C ALA A 23 -6.37 -10.20 17.56
N ASN A 24 -6.59 -11.14 16.65
CA ASN A 24 -7.09 -10.83 15.31
C ASN A 24 -8.45 -10.13 15.40
N TYR A 25 -8.53 -8.93 14.85
CA TYR A 25 -9.78 -8.17 14.71
C TYR A 25 -10.32 -8.40 13.31
N GLU A 26 -11.53 -8.95 13.24
CA GLU A 26 -12.14 -9.39 11.98
C GLU A 26 -13.62 -8.99 11.92
N PRO A 27 -13.91 -7.68 11.78
CA PRO A 27 -15.26 -7.18 11.62
C PRO A 27 -15.87 -7.66 10.30
N ALA A 28 -17.20 -7.68 10.23
CA ALA A 28 -17.95 -8.14 9.06
C ALA A 28 -17.86 -7.19 7.84
N LEU A 29 -17.52 -5.91 8.05
CA LEU A 29 -17.45 -4.87 7.01
C LEU A 29 -16.04 -4.31 6.96
N ALA A 30 -15.41 -4.21 5.78
CA ALA A 30 -14.03 -3.75 5.73
C ALA A 30 -13.86 -2.25 6.01
N ASP A 31 -14.91 -1.44 5.86
CA ASP A 31 -14.91 -0.06 6.35
C ASP A 31 -14.73 0.03 7.89
N SER A 32 -15.00 -1.05 8.64
CA SER A 32 -14.83 -1.09 10.11
C SER A 32 -13.37 -1.16 10.56
N TYR A 33 -12.42 -1.33 9.63
CA TYR A 33 -10.98 -1.22 9.90
C TYR A 33 -10.50 0.23 9.98
N ASN A 34 -11.31 1.22 9.58
CA ASN A 34 -11.05 2.62 9.87
C ASN A 34 -11.29 2.91 11.37
N ASP A 35 -10.42 2.39 12.22
CA ASP A 35 -10.58 2.28 13.68
C ASP A 35 -9.52 3.06 14.48
N SER A 36 -8.85 4.04 13.83
CA SER A 36 -7.70 4.79 14.36
C SER A 36 -6.44 3.95 14.61
N THR A 37 -6.44 2.68 14.24
CA THR A 37 -5.27 1.79 14.29
C THR A 37 -4.85 1.41 12.88
N VAL A 38 -3.62 1.74 12.51
CA VAL A 38 -3.03 1.20 11.26
C VAL A 38 -2.63 -0.24 11.53
N GLY A 39 -3.31 -1.19 10.87
CA GLY A 39 -3.13 -2.61 11.13
C GLY A 39 -2.73 -3.44 9.91
N ILE A 40 -2.18 -4.62 10.20
CA ILE A 40 -2.03 -5.73 9.24
C ILE A 40 -2.89 -6.88 9.76
N TYR A 41 -4.00 -7.16 9.09
CA TYR A 41 -5.03 -8.10 9.54
C TYR A 41 -4.99 -9.38 8.71
N LEU A 42 -4.99 -10.53 9.37
CA LEU A 42 -4.95 -11.84 8.70
C LEU A 42 -6.37 -12.42 8.69
N LEU A 43 -7.05 -12.34 7.56
CA LEU A 43 -8.50 -12.58 7.50
C LEU A 43 -8.80 -14.01 7.09
N ASN A 44 -9.55 -14.73 7.93
CA ASN A 44 -10.08 -16.07 7.62
C ASN A 44 -11.50 -16.01 7.01
N SER A 45 -12.08 -14.82 6.95
CA SER A 45 -13.35 -14.44 6.35
C SER A 45 -13.13 -13.17 5.54
N TRP A 46 -12.85 -13.34 4.27
CA TRP A 46 -12.56 -12.29 3.30
C TRP A 46 -13.81 -11.45 2.98
N PRO A 47 -13.73 -10.12 3.09
CA PRO A 47 -14.87 -9.25 2.77
C PRO A 47 -15.32 -9.40 1.32
N ALA A 48 -16.61 -9.64 1.11
CA ALA A 48 -17.19 -9.85 -0.22
C ALA A 48 -17.13 -8.63 -1.15
N GLU A 49 -16.76 -7.45 -0.64
CA GLU A 49 -16.52 -6.26 -1.47
C GLU A 49 -15.22 -6.34 -2.27
N PHE A 50 -14.24 -7.14 -1.81
CA PHE A 50 -12.98 -7.35 -2.50
C PHE A 50 -13.05 -8.58 -3.39
N LYS A 51 -12.18 -8.64 -4.39
CA LYS A 51 -12.04 -9.86 -5.20
C LYS A 51 -11.51 -11.01 -4.35
N ALA A 52 -12.15 -12.18 -4.47
CA ALA A 52 -11.71 -13.40 -3.79
C ALA A 52 -10.30 -13.82 -4.24
N GLU A 53 -9.91 -13.44 -5.46
CA GLU A 53 -8.59 -13.72 -5.98
C GLU A 53 -7.50 -12.77 -5.45
N ALA A 54 -7.83 -11.67 -4.76
CA ALA A 54 -6.82 -10.78 -4.19
C ALA A 54 -6.02 -11.47 -3.07
N LEU A 55 -4.69 -11.43 -3.15
CA LEU A 55 -3.78 -11.95 -2.12
C LEU A 55 -3.78 -11.07 -0.88
N ALA A 56 -3.81 -9.77 -1.10
CA ALA A 56 -3.88 -8.78 -0.05
C ALA A 56 -4.52 -7.51 -0.62
N VAL A 57 -4.99 -6.68 0.29
CA VAL A 57 -5.56 -5.38 0.00
C VAL A 57 -4.87 -4.36 0.87
N THR A 58 -4.33 -3.32 0.24
CA THR A 58 -4.05 -2.07 0.94
C THR A 58 -5.25 -1.15 0.77
N GLN A 59 -5.90 -0.80 1.87
CA GLN A 59 -6.94 0.23 1.87
C GLN A 59 -6.46 1.47 2.62
N TYR A 60 -6.90 2.63 2.18
CA TYR A 60 -6.52 3.89 2.81
C TYR A 60 -7.64 4.92 2.72
N TRP A 61 -7.59 5.89 3.62
CA TRP A 61 -8.42 7.08 3.60
C TRP A 61 -7.51 8.27 3.39
N ALA A 62 -7.82 9.05 2.35
CA ALA A 62 -7.05 10.22 1.98
C ALA A 62 -7.91 11.48 2.05
N GLN A 63 -7.40 12.49 2.75
CA GLN A 63 -7.99 13.82 2.84
C GLN A 63 -7.45 14.69 1.71
N GLU A 64 -8.34 15.28 0.92
CA GLU A 64 -7.94 16.32 -0.04
C GLU A 64 -7.49 17.58 0.70
N ILE A 65 -6.32 18.09 0.32
CA ILE A 65 -5.69 19.28 0.88
C ILE A 65 -5.50 20.32 -0.22
N PHE A 66 -6.00 21.53 0.01
CA PHE A 66 -5.77 22.67 -0.86
C PHE A 66 -4.68 23.57 -0.27
N SER A 67 -3.54 23.63 -0.93
CA SER A 67 -2.44 24.55 -0.60
C SER A 67 -2.22 25.58 -1.72
N PRO A 68 -1.72 26.80 -1.39
CA PRO A 68 -1.23 27.75 -2.39
C PRO A 68 -0.18 27.18 -3.36
N THR A 69 0.58 26.15 -2.94
CA THR A 69 1.65 25.52 -3.73
C THR A 69 1.15 24.36 -4.60
N GLY A 70 -0.07 23.90 -4.38
CA GLY A 70 -0.72 22.84 -5.12
C GLY A 70 -1.69 22.03 -4.26
N ASN A 71 -2.68 21.41 -4.91
CA ASN A 71 -3.56 20.47 -4.22
C ASN A 71 -2.90 19.11 -4.14
N TYR A 72 -3.10 18.43 -3.02
CA TYR A 72 -2.47 17.14 -2.75
C TYR A 72 -3.41 16.30 -1.87
N TYR A 73 -3.17 15.00 -1.81
CA TYR A 73 -3.92 14.11 -0.92
C TYR A 73 -3.03 13.73 0.26
N GLU A 74 -3.58 13.79 1.46
CA GLU A 74 -2.92 13.35 2.70
C GLU A 74 -3.54 12.03 3.13
N ILE A 75 -2.77 10.94 3.18
CA ILE A 75 -3.25 9.68 3.78
C ILE A 75 -3.43 9.92 5.28
N ILE A 76 -4.66 9.79 5.76
CA ILE A 76 -5.03 10.00 7.17
C ILE A 76 -5.26 8.69 7.92
N HIS A 77 -5.47 7.58 7.20
CA HIS A 77 -5.57 6.22 7.74
C HIS A 77 -5.25 5.21 6.64
N GLY A 78 -4.77 4.02 7.01
CA GLY A 78 -4.68 2.91 6.08
C GLY A 78 -4.35 1.59 6.75
N ASP A 79 -4.72 0.50 6.10
CA ASP A 79 -4.62 -0.86 6.61
C ASP A 79 -4.22 -1.83 5.52
N ILE A 80 -3.66 -2.96 5.94
CA ILE A 80 -3.34 -4.09 5.07
C ILE A 80 -4.19 -5.28 5.50
N LEU A 81 -5.00 -5.80 4.59
CA LEU A 81 -5.82 -6.98 4.79
C LEU A 81 -5.21 -8.14 4.00
N VAL A 82 -4.96 -9.27 4.65
CA VAL A 82 -4.31 -10.44 4.03
C VAL A 82 -5.31 -11.59 3.94
N ASN A 83 -5.47 -12.16 2.75
CA ASN A 83 -6.51 -13.14 2.44
C ASN A 83 -6.12 -14.57 2.86
N TYR A 84 -6.28 -14.89 4.14
CA TYR A 84 -6.06 -16.24 4.67
C TYR A 84 -7.25 -17.20 4.42
N GLU A 85 -8.40 -16.70 3.96
CA GLU A 85 -9.54 -17.55 3.57
C GLU A 85 -9.19 -18.39 2.34
N TYR A 86 -8.65 -17.75 1.29
CA TYR A 86 -8.41 -18.40 0.00
C TYR A 86 -6.94 -18.77 -0.26
N TYR A 87 -6.00 -18.20 0.49
CA TYR A 87 -4.57 -18.37 0.24
C TYR A 87 -3.79 -18.88 1.44
N ASN A 88 -2.69 -19.56 1.12
CA ASN A 88 -1.71 -20.01 2.10
C ASN A 88 -0.42 -19.20 1.95
N TYR A 89 0.12 -18.76 3.08
CA TYR A 89 1.36 -18.00 3.13
C TYR A 89 2.43 -18.73 3.92
N SER A 90 3.69 -18.40 3.65
CA SER A 90 4.87 -18.94 4.33
C SER A 90 5.87 -17.84 4.63
N ALA A 91 6.51 -17.91 5.80
CA ALA A 91 7.70 -17.11 6.11
C ALA A 91 9.00 -17.91 5.97
N ALA A 92 8.94 -19.20 5.64
CA ALA A 92 10.12 -20.04 5.44
C ALA A 92 10.87 -19.62 4.17
N ALA A 93 12.21 -19.58 4.22
CA ALA A 93 13.05 -19.00 3.18
C ALA A 93 13.16 -19.84 1.88
N SER A 94 12.67 -21.08 1.84
CA SER A 94 12.51 -21.89 0.63
C SER A 94 11.85 -23.24 0.94
N GLY A 95 11.29 -23.90 -0.07
CA GLY A 95 10.94 -25.33 -0.02
C GLY A 95 9.48 -25.68 0.22
N VAL A 96 8.57 -24.71 0.36
CA VAL A 96 7.13 -24.98 0.45
C VAL A 96 6.46 -24.58 -0.86
N THR A 97 6.26 -25.55 -1.74
CA THR A 97 5.55 -25.36 -3.01
C THR A 97 4.12 -24.90 -2.75
N TYR A 98 3.59 -24.01 -3.58
CA TYR A 98 2.20 -23.51 -3.55
C TYR A 98 1.84 -22.58 -2.37
N LYS A 99 2.80 -21.83 -1.81
CA LYS A 99 2.51 -20.81 -0.79
C LYS A 99 3.18 -19.49 -1.14
N TYR A 100 2.45 -18.39 -1.02
CA TYR A 100 3.03 -17.07 -1.20
C TYR A 100 3.99 -16.73 -0.05
N ASP A 101 5.07 -16.02 -0.36
CA ASP A 101 6.01 -15.54 0.65
C ASP A 101 5.36 -14.40 1.44
N PHE A 102 4.97 -14.68 2.70
CA PHE A 102 4.30 -13.71 3.57
C PHE A 102 5.10 -12.41 3.72
N PRO A 103 6.43 -12.45 3.98
CA PRO A 103 7.20 -11.22 4.09
C PRO A 103 7.28 -10.42 2.78
N THR A 104 7.24 -11.09 1.62
CA THR A 104 7.21 -10.41 0.32
C THR A 104 5.89 -9.66 0.13
N VAL A 105 4.75 -10.33 0.37
CA VAL A 105 3.42 -9.70 0.28
C VAL A 105 3.34 -8.49 1.21
N ILE A 106 3.69 -8.64 2.49
CA ILE A 106 3.61 -7.52 3.44
C ILE A 106 4.57 -6.39 3.07
N LEU A 107 5.79 -6.68 2.59
CA LEU A 107 6.71 -5.62 2.18
C LEU A 107 6.17 -4.82 0.99
N HIS A 108 5.52 -5.50 0.05
CA HIS A 108 4.84 -4.91 -1.10
C HIS A 108 3.67 -4.00 -0.66
N GLU A 109 2.74 -4.51 0.16
CA GLU A 109 1.60 -3.73 0.66
C GLU A 109 2.05 -2.51 1.48
N LEU A 110 3.14 -2.64 2.26
CA LEU A 110 3.75 -1.49 2.93
C LEU A 110 4.31 -0.44 1.96
N GLY A 111 4.59 -0.77 0.70
CA GLY A 111 4.91 0.22 -0.32
C GLY A 111 3.69 1.03 -0.73
N HIS A 112 2.55 0.37 -0.93
CA HIS A 112 1.27 1.04 -1.21
C HIS A 112 0.84 1.97 -0.09
N LEU A 113 1.04 1.58 1.16
CA LEU A 113 0.68 2.38 2.33
C LEU A 113 1.51 3.69 2.44
N VAL A 114 2.68 3.75 1.79
CA VAL A 114 3.47 5.00 1.64
C VAL A 114 3.28 5.66 0.27
N GLY A 115 2.20 5.31 -0.44
CA GLY A 115 1.78 5.96 -1.67
C GLY A 115 2.44 5.44 -2.95
N LEU A 116 3.26 4.39 -2.90
CA LEU A 116 3.85 3.81 -4.11
C LEU A 116 2.80 3.06 -4.93
N LYS A 117 2.86 3.26 -6.24
CA LYS A 117 2.14 2.44 -7.22
C LYS A 117 2.98 1.25 -7.65
N HIS A 118 2.38 0.36 -8.42
CA HIS A 118 3.14 -0.71 -9.06
C HIS A 118 4.13 -0.20 -10.10
N VAL A 119 5.16 -1.02 -10.30
CA VAL A 119 6.16 -0.87 -11.34
C VAL A 119 6.00 -2.00 -12.34
N SER A 120 6.07 -1.69 -13.63
CA SER A 120 6.08 -2.71 -14.69
C SER A 120 7.32 -3.60 -14.58
N LYS A 121 7.12 -4.91 -14.80
CA LYS A 121 8.18 -5.92 -14.84
C LYS A 121 9.30 -5.62 -15.86
N SER A 122 9.02 -4.81 -16.88
CA SER A 122 10.00 -4.47 -17.92
C SER A 122 11.01 -3.38 -17.54
N LEU A 123 10.82 -2.69 -16.42
CA LEU A 123 11.64 -1.53 -16.05
C LEU A 123 12.87 -1.92 -15.23
N ALA A 124 12.67 -2.60 -14.10
CA ALA A 124 13.74 -3.01 -13.18
C ALA A 124 13.20 -4.01 -12.13
N PRO A 125 14.08 -4.73 -11.40
CA PRO A 125 13.69 -5.42 -10.19
C PRO A 125 13.08 -4.43 -9.18
N SER A 126 11.92 -4.78 -8.63
CA SER A 126 11.15 -3.95 -7.69
C SER A 126 10.37 -4.85 -6.72
N ILE A 127 10.15 -4.39 -5.50
CA ILE A 127 9.17 -5.03 -4.61
C ILE A 127 7.75 -4.69 -5.03
N MET A 128 7.57 -3.53 -5.67
CA MET A 128 6.30 -3.02 -6.20
C MET A 128 5.94 -3.59 -7.58
N LEU A 129 6.54 -4.70 -8.02
CA LEU A 129 6.08 -5.35 -9.25
C LEU A 129 4.62 -5.78 -9.14
N SER A 130 3.83 -5.55 -10.19
CA SER A 130 2.40 -5.90 -10.19
C SER A 130 2.15 -7.42 -10.12
N THR A 131 3.13 -8.23 -10.50
CA THR A 131 3.09 -9.70 -10.44
C THR A 131 3.90 -10.26 -9.27
N LEU A 132 3.30 -11.21 -8.55
CA LEU A 132 3.98 -12.04 -7.56
C LEU A 132 3.68 -13.53 -7.78
N GLY A 133 4.72 -14.31 -8.05
CA GLY A 133 4.63 -15.77 -8.15
C GLY A 133 4.62 -16.45 -6.78
N THR A 134 4.06 -17.68 -6.71
CA THR A 134 4.01 -18.49 -5.48
C THR A 134 5.38 -18.99 -5.00
N ASP A 135 6.42 -18.87 -5.80
CA ASP A 135 7.80 -19.26 -5.50
C ASP A 135 8.74 -18.05 -5.42
N GLU A 136 8.21 -16.84 -5.61
CA GLU A 136 8.99 -15.62 -5.56
C GLU A 136 9.22 -15.17 -4.12
N VAL A 137 10.49 -14.97 -3.78
CA VAL A 137 10.92 -14.44 -2.47
C VAL A 137 11.63 -13.10 -2.70
N LYS A 138 10.93 -11.99 -2.46
CA LYS A 138 11.43 -10.61 -2.61
C LYS A 138 11.31 -9.90 -1.26
N ARG A 139 12.32 -10.06 -0.40
CA ARG A 139 12.30 -9.51 0.97
C ARG A 139 13.17 -8.26 1.14
N GLN A 140 13.35 -7.49 0.06
CA GLN A 140 14.17 -6.28 0.02
C GLN A 140 13.50 -5.18 -0.80
N VAL A 141 13.87 -3.93 -0.52
CA VAL A 141 13.48 -2.75 -1.31
C VAL A 141 14.59 -2.47 -2.33
N TYR A 142 14.23 -2.28 -3.60
CA TYR A 142 15.17 -2.14 -4.72
C TYR A 142 15.43 -0.65 -5.05
N THR A 143 16.40 -0.39 -5.92
CA THR A 143 16.81 0.97 -6.29
C THR A 143 15.64 1.81 -6.83
N ILE A 144 14.84 1.25 -7.73
CA ILE A 144 13.68 1.97 -8.29
C ILE A 144 12.62 2.31 -7.23
N ASP A 145 12.43 1.43 -6.24
CA ASP A 145 11.49 1.68 -5.15
C ASP A 145 11.96 2.86 -4.28
N LYS A 146 13.29 2.99 -4.08
CA LYS A 146 13.92 4.12 -3.39
C LYS A 146 13.78 5.43 -4.17
N GLU A 147 14.01 5.39 -5.48
CA GLU A 147 13.88 6.59 -6.32
C GLU A 147 12.43 7.11 -6.33
N LEU A 148 11.46 6.20 -6.45
CA LEU A 148 10.03 6.56 -6.43
C LEU A 148 9.59 7.11 -5.09
N ILE A 149 10.00 6.50 -3.96
CA ILE A 149 9.58 7.00 -2.64
C ILE A 149 10.17 8.39 -2.35
N ASN A 150 11.42 8.65 -2.74
CA ASN A 150 12.00 9.98 -2.60
C ASN A 150 11.29 10.97 -3.53
N THR A 151 10.89 10.59 -4.74
CA THR A 151 10.09 11.46 -5.64
C THR A 151 8.75 11.87 -5.01
N ILE A 152 8.09 10.98 -4.26
CA ILE A 152 6.83 11.29 -3.58
C ILE A 152 7.03 12.29 -2.44
N TYR A 153 8.13 12.18 -1.69
CA TYR A 153 8.30 12.93 -0.43
C TYR A 153 9.37 14.04 -0.46
N GLU A 154 10.05 14.24 -1.59
CA GLU A 154 10.95 15.37 -1.85
C GLU A 154 10.17 16.62 -2.33
N ASP A 155 10.53 17.79 -1.80
CA ASP A 155 9.90 19.10 -2.04
C ASP A 155 10.05 19.64 -3.49
N THR A 156 10.75 18.89 -4.35
CA THR A 156 10.98 19.22 -5.76
C THR A 156 10.22 18.29 -6.70
N ALA A 157 8.98 17.95 -6.37
CA ALA A 157 8.07 17.22 -7.26
C ALA A 157 7.73 18.09 -8.50
N LEU A 158 8.63 18.06 -9.48
CA LEU A 158 8.43 18.51 -10.84
C LEU A 158 7.12 17.93 -11.37
N THR A 159 6.42 18.82 -12.06
CA THR A 159 5.14 18.65 -12.75
C THR A 159 5.03 17.31 -13.50
N ALA A 160 4.19 16.41 -13.01
CA ALA A 160 3.60 15.36 -13.83
C ALA A 160 2.08 15.47 -13.71
N GLU A 161 1.47 15.83 -14.84
CA GLU A 161 0.03 15.83 -15.03
C GLU A 161 -0.45 14.39 -15.08
N ASP A 162 -0.99 13.86 -13.98
CA ASP A 162 -1.86 12.68 -14.03
C ASP A 162 -2.99 12.83 -13.00
N PRO A 163 -4.29 12.80 -13.38
CA PRO A 163 -5.34 13.40 -12.56
C PRO A 163 -5.93 12.48 -11.49
N VAL A 164 -5.44 11.25 -11.30
CA VAL A 164 -6.24 10.25 -10.58
C VAL A 164 -6.00 10.24 -9.07
N LEU A 165 -4.79 10.55 -8.61
CA LEU A 165 -4.50 10.89 -7.20
C LEU A 165 -3.37 11.92 -7.22
N GLY A 166 -3.67 13.15 -6.80
CA GLY A 166 -2.72 14.26 -6.77
C GLY A 166 -1.47 13.95 -5.95
N LYS A 167 -0.50 14.87 -6.01
CA LYS A 167 0.75 14.80 -5.25
C LYS A 167 0.48 14.36 -3.81
N PHE A 168 1.39 13.62 -3.19
CA PHE A 168 1.44 13.51 -1.73
C PHE A 168 2.54 14.51 -1.32
N SER A 169 2.28 15.37 -0.34
CA SER A 169 3.26 16.36 0.13
C SER A 169 3.47 16.20 1.62
N LYS A 170 4.65 16.59 2.11
CA LYS A 170 4.83 16.86 3.54
C LYS A 170 3.81 17.92 3.95
N SER A 171 3.18 17.74 5.12
CA SER A 171 2.25 18.70 5.67
C SER A 171 2.92 20.08 5.76
N GLU A 172 2.35 21.10 5.12
CA GLU A 172 2.82 22.48 5.32
C GLU A 172 2.20 23.03 6.63
N ASP A 173 2.97 23.85 7.35
CA ASP A 173 2.53 24.52 8.60
C ASP A 173 1.44 25.60 8.39
N ALA A 174 1.00 25.84 7.15
CA ALA A 174 -0.03 26.82 6.84
C ALA A 174 -1.44 26.24 7.08
N PRO A 175 -2.44 27.06 7.44
CA PRO A 175 -3.83 26.62 7.50
C PRO A 175 -4.31 26.24 6.09
N GLN A 176 -4.28 24.95 5.80
CA GLN A 176 -4.74 24.41 4.53
C GLN A 176 -6.25 24.14 4.58
N LYS A 177 -6.95 24.49 3.50
CA LYS A 177 -8.36 24.13 3.37
C LYS A 177 -8.44 22.62 3.13
N ARG A 178 -9.33 21.94 3.87
CA ARG A 178 -9.59 20.50 3.74
C ARG A 178 -10.84 20.26 2.89
N GLY A 179 -10.73 19.34 1.93
CA GLY A 179 -11.79 18.92 1.03
C GLY A 179 -12.49 17.64 1.48
N ASN A 180 -12.85 16.79 0.52
CA ASN A 180 -13.48 15.50 0.81
C ASN A 180 -12.44 14.47 1.28
N VAL A 181 -12.92 13.47 2.03
CA VAL A 181 -12.17 12.25 2.31
C VAL A 181 -12.56 11.19 1.28
N TYR A 182 -11.57 10.50 0.73
CA TYR A 182 -11.74 9.42 -0.23
C TYR A 182 -11.21 8.12 0.35
N ARG A 183 -11.94 7.03 0.13
CA ARG A 183 -11.45 5.67 0.41
C ARG A 183 -10.82 5.11 -0.85
N GLY A 184 -9.54 4.77 -0.77
CA GLY A 184 -8.82 4.04 -1.80
C GLY A 184 -8.63 2.58 -1.42
N VAL A 185 -8.64 1.70 -2.41
CA VAL A 185 -8.39 0.26 -2.26
C VAL A 185 -7.46 -0.17 -3.39
N ILE A 186 -6.39 -0.87 -3.05
CA ILE A 186 -5.42 -1.45 -3.98
C ILE A 186 -5.42 -2.96 -3.75
N GLU A 187 -5.84 -3.73 -4.75
CA GLU A 187 -5.88 -5.19 -4.70
C GLU A 187 -4.65 -5.81 -5.39
N LEU A 188 -3.85 -6.58 -4.65
CA LEU A 188 -2.75 -7.36 -5.21
C LEU A 188 -3.25 -8.71 -5.72
N MET A 189 -3.22 -8.94 -7.03
CA MET A 189 -3.71 -10.18 -7.63
C MET A 189 -2.56 -11.15 -8.00
N PRO A 190 -2.75 -12.48 -7.89
CA PRO A 190 -1.81 -13.49 -8.38
C PRO A 190 -1.45 -13.34 -9.86
N SER A 191 -2.41 -12.85 -10.64
CA SER A 191 -2.32 -12.73 -12.09
C SER A 191 -1.34 -11.65 -12.54
N GLY A 192 -0.89 -10.78 -11.64
CA GLY A 192 -0.17 -9.58 -12.01
C GLY A 192 -1.01 -8.35 -12.19
N LYS A 193 -2.34 -8.51 -12.11
CA LYS A 193 -3.26 -7.39 -12.22
C LYS A 193 -3.29 -6.62 -10.93
N CYS A 194 -3.26 -5.31 -11.04
CA CYS A 194 -3.53 -4.43 -9.93
C CYS A 194 -4.78 -3.64 -10.19
N LEU A 195 -5.67 -3.61 -9.21
CA LEU A 195 -6.92 -2.88 -9.33
C LEU A 195 -6.95 -1.81 -8.26
N HIS A 196 -6.99 -0.55 -8.71
CA HIS A 196 -7.12 0.59 -7.83
C HIS A 196 -8.56 1.07 -7.87
N TYR A 197 -9.19 1.17 -6.70
CA TYR A 197 -10.54 1.69 -6.56
C TYR A 197 -10.51 2.98 -5.74
N LEU A 198 -11.35 3.93 -6.12
CA LEU A 198 -11.63 5.15 -5.35
C LEU A 198 -13.13 5.23 -5.09
N ASN A 199 -13.53 5.25 -3.82
CA ASN A 199 -14.93 5.19 -3.38
C ASN A 199 -15.72 4.07 -4.09
N GLY A 200 -15.11 2.88 -4.17
CA GLY A 200 -15.70 1.68 -4.78
C GLY A 200 -15.73 1.67 -6.32
N LYS A 201 -15.20 2.69 -7.00
CA LYS A 201 -15.09 2.74 -8.46
C LYS A 201 -13.68 2.42 -8.90
N LEU A 202 -13.52 1.49 -9.85
CA LEU A 202 -12.23 1.21 -10.47
C LEU A 202 -11.72 2.48 -11.17
N VAL A 203 -10.51 2.92 -10.83
CA VAL A 203 -9.86 4.11 -11.41
C VAL A 203 -8.57 3.78 -12.15
N GLU A 204 -7.94 2.64 -11.87
CA GLU A 204 -6.69 2.22 -12.50
C GLU A 204 -6.62 0.68 -12.56
N GLU A 205 -6.10 0.14 -13.67
CA GLU A 205 -5.73 -1.28 -13.82
C GLU A 205 -4.32 -1.35 -14.43
N HIS A 206 -3.42 -2.11 -13.80
CA HIS A 206 -2.06 -2.39 -14.27
C HIS A 206 -1.89 -3.86 -14.62
#